data_AF-A0AAD2FYR3-F1
#
_entry.id   AF-A0AAD2FYR3-F1
#
_cell.length_a   1.000
_cell.length_b   1.000
_cell.length_c   1.000
_cell.angle_alpha   90.00
_cell.angle_beta   90.00
_cell.angle_gamma   90.00
#
_symmetry.space_group_name_H-M   'P 1'
#
loop_
_entity.id
_entity.type
_entity.pdbx_description
1 polymer ?
#
loop_
_entity_poly.entity_id
_entity_poly.type
_entity_poly.pdbx_seq_one_letter_code
_entity_poly.pdbx_strand_id
1 'polypeptide(L)'
;MCQESLLYFREEFGEYAGKKAILVKAVYGLKSSGFAWRSLCADVLKEQLEFQPCRGDMDVWRRPCQRKDGLKYYEYILVYTDDVIAISENPKAIMDKLNNFFVLKPDLIKEPTTYLGATISKHKLDGDDYFTWAIGSEAYLQELLRVVKKQIAPMQLTLKKKVYSTLPTGYKPELDSTPFVDDDTAIFYMQLISIMRWLVELGRIDVAAEVSMLSSYNAMPREGHFHAALHIFA
;
A
#
# COMPACT_ATOMS: atom_id res chain seq x y z
N MET A 1 13.07 4.17 -20.78
CA MET A 1 12.14 5.05 -21.53
C MET A 1 10.75 4.41 -21.51
N CYS A 2 9.69 5.16 -21.17
CA CYS A 2 8.32 4.62 -21.26
C CYS A 2 8.02 4.33 -22.73
N GLN A 3 7.48 3.16 -23.06
CA GLN A 3 7.02 2.90 -24.42
C GLN A 3 5.85 3.84 -24.72
N GLU A 4 5.80 4.36 -25.95
CA GLU A 4 4.77 5.29 -26.41
C GLU A 4 3.40 4.63 -26.29
N SER A 5 2.49 5.24 -25.53
CA SER A 5 1.12 4.79 -25.42
C SER A 5 0.25 5.62 -26.35
N LEU A 6 -0.43 4.94 -27.27
CA LEU A 6 -1.44 5.54 -28.12
C LEU A 6 -2.76 5.66 -27.32
N LEU A 7 -3.23 6.89 -27.14
CA LEU A 7 -4.50 7.18 -26.48
C LEU A 7 -5.58 7.43 -27.52
N TYR A 8 -6.79 6.94 -27.24
CA TYR A 8 -7.99 7.22 -28.02
C TYR A 8 -8.89 8.15 -27.20
N PHE A 9 -9.18 9.32 -27.74
CA PHE A 9 -10.07 10.26 -27.10
C PHE A 9 -11.52 9.80 -27.21
N ARG A 10 -12.21 9.73 -26.06
CA ARG A 10 -13.65 9.45 -25.96
C ARG A 10 -14.47 10.73 -26.15
N GLU A 11 -15.79 10.61 -26.16
CA GLU A 11 -16.74 11.72 -26.38
C GLU A 11 -16.53 12.91 -25.44
N GLU A 12 -16.03 12.65 -24.22
CA GLU A 12 -15.69 13.65 -23.20
C GLU A 12 -14.69 14.72 -23.68
N PHE A 13 -13.93 14.44 -24.75
CA PHE A 13 -12.93 15.35 -25.33
C PHE A 13 -13.47 16.18 -26.51
N GLY A 14 -14.79 16.21 -26.72
CA GLY A 14 -15.45 17.10 -27.68
C GLY A 14 -14.94 16.95 -29.11
N GLU A 15 -14.40 18.02 -29.71
CA GLU A 15 -13.87 18.01 -31.09
C GLU A 15 -12.68 17.06 -31.31
N TYR A 16 -12.09 16.54 -30.23
CA TYR A 16 -11.01 15.55 -30.29
C TYR A 16 -11.51 14.12 -30.18
N ALA A 17 -12.81 13.90 -29.91
CA ALA A 17 -13.40 12.56 -29.85
C ALA A 17 -13.10 11.75 -31.13
N GLY A 18 -12.67 10.50 -30.96
CA GLY A 18 -12.27 9.62 -32.06
C GLY A 18 -10.87 9.86 -32.63
N LYS A 19 -10.17 10.95 -32.23
CA LYS A 19 -8.78 11.18 -32.62
C LYS A 19 -7.82 10.37 -31.73
N LYS A 20 -6.64 10.11 -32.28
CA LYS A 20 -5.52 9.45 -31.59
C LYS A 20 -4.55 10.50 -31.07
N ALA A 21 -4.02 10.29 -29.87
CA ALA A 21 -2.91 11.07 -29.33
C ALA A 21 -1.73 10.16 -28.98
N ILE A 22 -0.52 10.68 -29.16
CA ILE A 22 0.71 10.04 -28.69
C ILE A 22 1.06 10.70 -27.37
N LEU A 23 1.17 9.90 -26.32
CA LEU A 23 1.63 10.40 -25.04
C LEU A 23 3.15 10.55 -25.05
N VAL A 24 3.64 11.78 -25.00
CA VAL A 24 5.06 12.09 -24.84
C VAL A 24 5.34 12.28 -23.35
N LYS A 25 5.93 11.25 -22.70
CA LYS A 25 6.29 11.06 -21.26
C LYS A 25 5.55 9.88 -20.63
N ALA A 26 5.58 9.75 -19.31
CA ALA A 26 4.87 8.74 -18.55
C ALA A 26 3.65 9.37 -17.87
N VAL A 27 2.53 8.65 -17.87
CA VAL A 27 1.32 8.98 -17.10
C VAL A 27 1.05 7.84 -16.13
N TYR A 28 0.58 8.20 -14.94
CA TYR A 28 0.21 7.23 -13.91
C TYR A 28 -0.83 6.23 -14.43
N GLY A 29 -0.67 4.95 -14.11
CA GLY A 29 -1.59 3.89 -14.55
C GLY A 29 -1.30 3.26 -15.92
N LEU A 30 -0.35 3.79 -16.70
CA LEU A 30 0.13 3.07 -17.89
C LEU A 30 1.00 1.86 -17.50
N LYS A 31 0.86 0.75 -18.23
CA LYS A 31 1.55 -0.52 -17.92
C LYS A 31 3.07 -0.38 -17.73
N SER A 32 3.72 0.51 -18.49
CA SER A 32 5.17 0.74 -18.43
C SER A 32 5.60 1.97 -17.62
N SER A 33 4.66 2.81 -17.17
CA SER A 33 5.04 4.07 -16.51
C SER A 33 5.67 3.84 -15.14
N GLY A 34 5.15 2.89 -14.36
CA GLY A 34 5.74 2.52 -13.07
C GLY A 34 7.18 2.03 -13.19
N PHE A 35 7.47 1.18 -14.19
CA PHE A 35 8.84 0.72 -14.46
C PHE A 35 9.77 1.86 -14.89
N ALA A 36 9.30 2.73 -15.80
CA ALA A 36 10.08 3.87 -16.26
C ALA A 36 10.39 4.86 -15.12
N TRP A 37 9.40 5.14 -14.27
CA TRP A 37 9.56 5.94 -13.06
C TRP A 37 10.59 5.34 -12.12
N ARG A 38 10.40 4.06 -11.76
CA ARG A 38 11.31 3.34 -10.85
C ARG A 38 12.75 3.35 -11.38
N SER A 39 12.95 3.13 -12.67
CA SER A 39 14.28 3.13 -13.29
C SER A 39 14.96 4.50 -13.18
N LEU A 40 14.24 5.57 -13.53
CA LEU A 40 14.75 6.94 -13.41
C LEU A 40 15.07 7.29 -11.95
N CYS A 41 14.20 6.92 -11.01
CA CYS A 41 14.43 7.15 -9.59
C CYS A 41 15.66 6.38 -9.09
N ALA A 42 15.79 5.12 -9.46
CA ALA A 42 16.95 4.28 -9.12
C ALA A 42 18.28 4.89 -9.64
N ASP A 43 18.30 5.37 -10.88
CA ASP A 43 19.48 6.03 -11.45
C ASP A 43 19.86 7.29 -10.67
N VAL A 44 18.88 8.12 -10.29
CA VAL A 44 19.13 9.32 -9.46
C VAL A 44 19.66 8.93 -8.08
N LEU A 45 19.02 7.98 -7.40
CA LEU A 45 19.44 7.55 -6.06
C LEU A 45 20.86 7.00 -6.06
N LYS A 46 21.22 6.22 -7.08
CA LYS A 46 22.52 5.57 -7.20
C LYS A 46 23.61 6.54 -7.66
N GLU A 47 23.38 7.22 -8.78
CA GLU A 47 24.43 7.98 -9.47
C GLU A 47 24.55 9.43 -8.97
N GLN A 48 23.49 10.00 -8.37
CA GLN A 48 23.49 11.39 -7.88
C GLN A 48 23.49 11.50 -6.35
N LEU A 49 22.87 10.55 -5.65
CA LEU A 49 22.79 10.55 -4.18
C LEU A 49 23.64 9.44 -3.54
N GLU A 50 24.33 8.60 -4.32
CA GLU A 50 25.27 7.57 -3.85
C GLU A 50 24.65 6.51 -2.93
N PHE A 51 23.33 6.30 -3.04
CA PHE A 51 22.66 5.20 -2.34
C PHE A 51 22.78 3.89 -3.12
N GLN A 52 22.79 2.77 -2.40
CA GLN A 52 22.75 1.44 -2.98
C GLN A 52 21.50 0.70 -2.50
N PRO A 53 20.87 -0.11 -3.36
CA PRO A 53 19.68 -0.86 -2.97
C PRO A 53 20.02 -1.93 -1.94
N CYS A 54 19.08 -2.21 -1.04
CA CYS A 54 19.18 -3.30 -0.08
C CYS A 54 18.83 -4.62 -0.78
N ARG A 55 19.50 -5.71 -0.37
CA ARG A 55 19.24 -7.04 -0.94
C ARG A 55 17.85 -7.59 -0.60
N GLY A 56 17.31 -7.23 0.57
CA GLY A 56 16.01 -7.71 1.03
C GLY A 56 14.83 -7.03 0.33
N ASP A 57 15.01 -5.78 -0.07
CA ASP A 57 14.03 -4.99 -0.83
C ASP A 57 14.79 -3.94 -1.65
N MET A 58 14.63 -4.01 -2.97
CA MET A 58 15.31 -3.15 -3.93
C MET A 58 14.76 -1.72 -3.95
N ASP A 59 13.64 -1.46 -3.28
CA ASP A 59 13.06 -0.13 -3.10
C ASP A 59 13.41 0.49 -1.74
N VAL A 60 14.15 -0.25 -0.92
CA VAL A 60 14.86 0.25 0.27
C VAL A 60 16.32 0.48 -0.10
N TRP A 61 16.78 1.71 0.06
CA TRP A 61 18.13 2.11 -0.32
C TRP A 61 18.91 2.54 0.90
N ARG A 62 20.23 2.32 0.89
CA ARG A 62 21.11 2.69 2.00
C ARG A 62 22.46 3.24 1.55
N ARG A 63 23.08 4.06 2.40
CA ARG A 63 24.50 4.44 2.27
C ARG A 63 25.14 4.66 3.65
N PRO A 64 26.46 4.45 3.80
CA PRO A 64 27.15 4.73 5.05
C PRO A 64 27.20 6.25 5.31
N CYS A 65 27.08 6.63 6.58
CA CYS A 65 27.20 8.02 7.04
C CYS A 65 27.84 8.04 8.43
N GLN A 66 28.19 9.23 8.91
CA GLN A 66 28.79 9.44 10.22
C GLN A 66 28.08 10.58 10.94
N ARG A 67 27.72 10.34 12.20
CA ARG A 67 27.13 11.34 13.08
C ARG A 67 28.19 12.35 13.52
N LYS A 68 27.75 13.48 14.09
CA LYS A 68 28.66 14.51 14.61
C LYS A 68 29.61 14.00 15.71
N ASP A 69 29.18 13.00 16.49
CA ASP A 69 29.98 12.35 17.54
C ASP A 69 30.97 11.30 17.00
N GLY A 70 31.02 11.10 15.68
CA GLY A 70 31.87 10.13 15.02
C GLY A 70 31.25 8.73 14.90
N LEU A 71 30.06 8.48 15.45
CA LEU A 71 29.39 7.17 15.33
C LEU A 71 28.98 6.92 13.88
N LYS A 72 29.43 5.80 13.32
CA LYS A 72 29.07 5.36 11.97
C LYS A 72 27.68 4.76 11.97
N TYR A 73 26.87 5.10 10.98
CA TYR A 73 25.53 4.56 10.80
C TYR A 73 25.19 4.45 9.31
N TYR A 74 24.03 3.87 9.00
CA TYR A 74 23.48 3.87 7.65
C TYR A 74 22.33 4.85 7.56
N GLU A 75 22.37 5.71 6.54
CA GLU A 75 21.18 6.44 6.10
C GLU A 75 20.34 5.52 5.22
N TYR A 76 19.03 5.66 5.30
CA TYR A 76 18.10 4.95 4.43
C TYR A 76 17.19 5.91 3.69
N ILE A 77 16.80 5.52 2.48
CA ILE A 77 15.69 6.12 1.75
C ILE A 77 14.83 5.00 1.19
N LEU A 78 13.53 5.06 1.48
CA LEU A 78 12.55 4.09 1.00
C LEU A 78 11.66 4.82 0.01
N VAL A 79 11.53 4.28 -1.20
CA VAL A 79 10.76 4.89 -2.28
C VAL A 79 9.70 3.90 -2.74
N TYR A 80 8.44 4.21 -2.48
CA TYR A 80 7.32 3.39 -2.92
C TYR A 80 6.41 4.22 -3.81
N THR A 81 6.61 4.09 -5.12
CA THR A 81 5.91 4.91 -6.13
C THR A 81 6.09 6.41 -5.86
N ASP A 82 5.06 7.09 -5.35
CA ASP A 82 5.02 8.52 -5.05
C ASP A 82 5.29 8.85 -3.56
N ASP A 83 5.36 7.83 -2.70
CA ASP A 83 5.72 7.98 -1.29
C ASP A 83 7.23 7.80 -1.07
N VAL A 84 7.85 8.72 -0.34
CA VAL A 84 9.28 8.68 0.01
C VAL A 84 9.48 8.99 1.48
N ILE A 85 10.24 8.14 2.17
CA ILE A 85 10.67 8.36 3.55
C ILE A 85 12.19 8.22 3.66
N ALA A 86 12.83 9.12 4.39
CA ALA A 86 14.27 9.10 4.63
C ALA A 86 14.56 8.95 6.11
N ILE A 87 15.56 8.12 6.43
CA ILE A 87 16.01 7.84 7.79
C ILE A 87 17.47 8.27 7.88
N SER A 88 17.73 9.33 8.66
CA SER A 88 19.05 9.90 8.87
C SER A 88 19.04 10.77 10.13
N GLU A 89 20.22 11.15 10.63
CA GLU A 89 20.34 12.26 11.60
C GLU A 89 19.96 13.61 10.96
N ASN A 90 20.12 13.76 9.64
CA ASN A 90 19.69 14.94 8.88
C ASN A 90 18.89 14.52 7.62
N PRO A 91 17.65 14.01 7.78
CA PRO A 91 16.85 13.53 6.66
C PRO A 91 16.46 14.66 5.70
N LYS A 92 16.38 15.91 6.19
CA LYS A 92 16.06 17.08 5.37
C LYS A 92 17.09 17.28 4.26
N ALA A 93 18.39 17.09 4.54
CA ALA A 93 19.42 17.21 3.52
C ALA A 93 19.28 16.18 2.39
N ILE A 94 18.77 14.97 2.70
CA ILE A 94 18.46 13.95 1.69
C ILE A 94 17.27 14.43 0.84
N MET A 95 16.19 14.87 1.49
CA MET A 95 14.99 15.35 0.81
C MET A 95 15.24 16.59 -0.06
N ASP A 96 16.05 17.54 0.41
CA ASP A 96 16.42 18.75 -0.34
C ASP A 96 17.21 18.39 -1.62
N LYS A 97 18.13 17.41 -1.53
CA LYS A 97 18.85 16.90 -2.70
C LYS A 97 17.91 16.20 -3.68
N LEU A 98 17.01 15.35 -3.18
CA LEU A 98 16.01 14.66 -3.99
C LEU A 98 15.06 15.64 -4.69
N ASN A 99 14.70 16.72 -4.01
CA ASN A 99 13.80 17.77 -4.52
C ASN A 99 14.34 18.51 -5.76
N ASN A 100 15.66 18.46 -6.00
CA ASN A 100 16.26 18.99 -7.23
C ASN A 100 15.96 18.15 -8.47
N PHE A 101 15.56 16.88 -8.28
CA PHE A 101 15.25 15.94 -9.35
C PHE A 101 13.76 15.64 -9.46
N PHE A 102 13.08 15.51 -8.31
CA PHE A 102 11.67 15.18 -8.22
C PHE A 102 10.96 16.20 -7.35
N VAL A 103 9.91 16.85 -7.86
CA VAL A 103 9.17 17.87 -7.10
C VAL A 103 8.48 17.22 -5.90
N LEU A 104 8.99 17.51 -4.70
CA LEU A 104 8.40 17.11 -3.44
C LEU A 104 7.45 18.21 -2.95
N LYS A 105 6.35 17.80 -2.30
CA LYS A 105 5.42 18.74 -1.65
C LYS A 105 6.10 19.35 -0.43
N PRO A 106 6.40 20.67 -0.39
CA PRO A 106 7.22 21.25 0.66
C PRO A 106 6.62 21.09 2.07
N ASP A 107 5.29 21.11 2.17
CA ASP A 107 4.53 20.93 3.41
C ASP A 107 4.52 19.48 3.94
N LEU A 108 4.99 18.53 3.13
CA LEU A 108 5.15 17.12 3.49
C LEU A 108 6.60 16.72 3.77
N ILE A 109 7.58 17.61 3.58
CA ILE A 109 8.97 17.39 4.01
C ILE A 109 9.07 17.62 5.52
N LYS A 110 8.55 16.68 6.30
CA LYS A 110 8.47 16.75 7.75
C LYS A 110 8.50 15.35 8.36
N GLU A 111 8.47 15.31 9.69
CA GLU A 111 8.32 14.06 10.43
C GLU A 111 7.02 13.33 9.99
N PRO A 112 7.10 12.05 9.58
CA PRO A 112 5.95 11.35 9.05
C PRO A 112 4.96 11.00 10.16
N THR A 113 3.68 11.29 9.91
CA THR A 113 2.55 10.81 10.72
C THR A 113 1.82 9.65 10.04
N THR A 114 2.10 9.43 8.75
CA THR A 114 1.59 8.31 7.96
C THR A 114 2.60 7.88 6.91
N TYR A 115 2.58 6.60 6.55
CA TYR A 115 3.34 6.04 5.44
C TYR A 115 2.60 4.79 4.94
N LEU A 116 2.31 4.72 3.62
CA LEU A 116 1.57 3.60 3.00
C LEU A 116 0.23 3.27 3.68
N GLY A 117 -0.47 4.30 4.18
CA GLY A 117 -1.73 4.14 4.92
C GLY A 117 -1.57 3.69 6.37
N ALA A 118 -0.36 3.35 6.81
CA ALA A 118 -0.06 3.12 8.21
C ALA A 118 0.02 4.45 8.97
N THR A 119 -0.37 4.44 10.24
CA THR A 119 -0.05 5.53 11.18
C THR A 119 1.39 5.36 11.65
N ILE A 120 2.18 6.42 11.56
CA ILE A 120 3.56 6.45 12.08
C ILE A 120 3.57 7.29 13.35
N SER A 121 4.09 6.73 14.43
CA SER A 121 4.16 7.41 15.72
C SER A 121 5.46 7.08 16.45
N LYS A 122 5.73 7.82 17.52
CA LYS A 122 6.81 7.51 18.45
C LYS A 122 6.24 6.89 19.71
N HIS A 123 6.87 5.83 20.18
CA HIS A 123 6.51 5.15 21.41
C HIS A 123 7.74 5.01 22.30
N LYS A 124 7.55 5.20 23.62
CA LYS A 124 8.61 5.03 24.60
C LYS A 124 8.33 3.72 25.34
N LEU A 125 9.24 2.76 25.20
CA LEU A 125 9.12 1.49 25.90
C LEU A 125 9.52 1.69 27.38
N ASP A 126 8.90 0.91 28.26
CA ASP A 126 9.20 0.97 29.69
C ASP A 126 10.68 0.61 29.93
N GLY A 127 11.41 1.53 30.57
CA GLY A 127 12.84 1.37 30.85
C GLY A 127 13.78 1.94 29.79
N ASP A 128 13.28 2.40 28.64
CA ASP A 128 14.11 3.10 27.65
C ASP A 128 14.20 4.60 27.95
N ASP A 129 15.34 5.21 27.64
CA ASP A 129 15.54 6.67 27.72
C ASP A 129 15.24 7.39 26.39
N TYR A 130 14.90 6.64 25.35
CA TYR A 130 14.67 7.14 24.00
C TYR A 130 13.33 6.69 23.44
N PHE A 131 12.88 7.36 22.38
CA PHE A 131 11.67 6.97 21.64
C PHE A 131 12.05 5.99 20.52
N THR A 132 11.18 5.01 20.31
CA THR A 132 11.19 4.11 19.16
C THR A 132 10.08 4.50 18.19
N TRP A 133 10.24 4.17 16.92
CA TRP A 133 9.20 4.35 15.92
C TRP A 133 8.21 3.19 15.98
N ALA A 134 6.93 3.50 15.93
CA ALA A 134 5.83 2.56 15.91
C ALA A 134 5.00 2.74 14.64
N ILE A 135 4.51 1.62 14.12
CA ILE A 135 3.60 1.56 12.97
C ILE A 135 2.27 1.01 13.47
N GLY A 136 1.18 1.69 13.13
CA GLY A 136 -0.17 1.32 13.52
C GLY A 136 -1.12 1.16 12.33
N SER A 137 -2.07 0.24 12.43
CA SER A 137 -3.10 -0.02 11.43
C SER A 137 -4.43 0.68 11.70
N GLU A 138 -4.55 1.44 12.79
CA GLU A 138 -5.82 2.00 13.27
C GLU A 138 -6.51 2.88 12.21
N ALA A 139 -5.79 3.87 11.65
CA ALA A 139 -6.36 4.76 10.65
C ALA A 139 -6.82 4.02 9.40
N TYR A 140 -6.02 3.05 8.94
CA TYR A 140 -6.38 2.19 7.81
C TYR A 140 -7.61 1.34 8.11
N LEU A 141 -7.69 0.74 9.30
CA LEU A 141 -8.81 -0.08 9.74
C LEU A 141 -10.12 0.73 9.81
N GLN A 142 -10.09 1.94 10.35
CA GLN A 142 -11.28 2.81 10.42
C GLN A 142 -11.82 3.14 9.02
N GLU A 143 -10.93 3.51 8.10
CA GLU A 143 -11.31 3.84 6.73
C GLU A 143 -11.80 2.60 5.96
N LEU A 144 -11.10 1.47 6.11
CA LEU A 144 -11.49 0.17 5.57
C LEU A 144 -12.91 -0.20 6.04
N LEU A 145 -13.22 -0.09 7.34
CA LEU A 145 -14.54 -0.41 7.88
C LEU A 145 -15.61 0.54 7.32
N ARG A 146 -15.30 1.83 7.15
CA ARG A 146 -16.20 2.81 6.55
C ARG A 146 -16.53 2.45 5.10
N VAL A 147 -15.52 2.09 4.31
CA VAL A 147 -15.67 1.70 2.90
C VAL A 147 -16.46 0.41 2.76
N VAL A 148 -16.10 -0.64 3.50
CA VAL A 148 -16.80 -1.94 3.46
C VAL A 148 -18.26 -1.78 3.88
N LYS A 149 -18.55 -1.08 4.99
CA LYS A 149 -19.93 -0.80 5.43
C LYS A 149 -20.74 -0.07 4.37
N LYS A 150 -20.13 0.90 3.68
CA LYS A 150 -20.78 1.62 2.58
C LYS A 150 -21.08 0.72 1.40
N GLN A 151 -20.17 -0.20 1.04
CA GLN A 151 -20.33 -1.09 -0.11
C GLN A 151 -21.35 -2.22 0.12
N ILE A 152 -21.46 -2.73 1.36
CA ILE A 152 -22.42 -3.81 1.68
C ILE A 152 -23.85 -3.31 1.94
N ALA A 153 -24.03 -2.02 2.23
CA ALA A 153 -25.35 -1.46 2.56
C ALA A 153 -26.39 -1.61 1.44
N PRO A 154 -26.07 -1.38 0.14
CA PRO A 154 -27.00 -1.64 -0.96
C PRO A 154 -27.38 -3.13 -1.11
N MET A 155 -26.52 -4.04 -0.64
CA MET A 155 -26.77 -5.48 -0.61
C MET A 155 -27.64 -5.91 0.59
N GLN A 156 -28.09 -4.95 1.41
CA GLN A 156 -28.85 -5.19 2.65
C GLN A 156 -28.09 -6.05 3.67
N LEU A 157 -26.76 -6.03 3.60
CA LEU A 157 -25.87 -6.74 4.51
C LEU A 157 -25.34 -5.78 5.58
N THR A 158 -25.00 -6.35 6.75
CA THR A 158 -24.36 -5.61 7.85
C THR A 158 -23.23 -6.42 8.46
N LEU A 159 -22.21 -5.73 8.96
CA LEU A 159 -21.16 -6.38 9.75
C LEU A 159 -21.70 -6.69 11.14
N LYS A 160 -21.33 -7.85 11.68
CA LYS A 160 -21.61 -8.17 13.08
C LYS A 160 -20.83 -7.18 13.96
N LYS A 161 -21.31 -6.95 15.19
CA LYS A 161 -20.66 -6.04 16.15
C LYS A 161 -19.69 -6.74 17.09
N LYS A 162 -19.81 -8.07 17.18
CA LYS A 162 -19.06 -8.91 18.09
C LYS A 162 -19.00 -10.32 17.52
N VAL A 163 -17.79 -10.84 17.42
CA VAL A 163 -17.52 -12.24 17.06
C VAL A 163 -16.53 -12.83 18.07
N TYR A 164 -16.55 -14.14 18.22
CA TYR A 164 -15.69 -14.87 19.16
C TYR A 164 -14.55 -15.62 18.46
N SER A 165 -14.57 -15.66 17.14
CA SER A 165 -13.59 -16.33 16.29
C SER A 165 -13.50 -15.61 14.94
N THR A 166 -12.32 -15.64 14.33
CA THR A 166 -12.02 -14.98 13.06
C THR A 166 -12.85 -15.53 11.90
N LEU A 167 -13.15 -16.83 11.89
CA LEU A 167 -14.17 -17.43 11.02
C LEU A 167 -15.44 -17.77 11.80
N PRO A 168 -16.59 -17.91 11.13
CA PRO A 168 -17.80 -18.44 11.77
C PRO A 168 -17.54 -19.81 12.40
N THR A 169 -18.14 -20.06 13.56
CA THR A 169 -17.94 -21.32 14.30
C THR A 169 -18.32 -22.54 13.46
N GLY A 170 -17.38 -23.48 13.31
CA GLY A 170 -17.56 -24.70 12.53
C GLY A 170 -17.48 -24.51 11.00
N TYR A 171 -17.28 -23.29 10.52
CA TYR A 171 -17.11 -23.02 9.09
C TYR A 171 -15.74 -23.52 8.60
N LYS A 172 -15.76 -24.26 7.51
CA LYS A 172 -14.59 -24.85 6.85
C LYS A 172 -14.65 -24.46 5.37
N PRO A 173 -13.83 -23.48 4.91
CA PRO A 173 -13.89 -23.00 3.54
C PRO A 173 -13.80 -24.12 2.49
N GLU A 174 -12.97 -25.13 2.74
CA GLU A 174 -12.74 -26.26 1.83
C GLU A 174 -13.96 -27.18 1.66
N LEU A 175 -14.92 -27.13 2.59
CA LEU A 175 -16.16 -27.90 2.54
C LEU A 175 -17.36 -27.04 2.11
N ASP A 176 -17.14 -25.78 1.74
CA ASP A 176 -18.23 -24.91 1.30
C ASP A 176 -18.83 -25.41 -0.02
N SER A 177 -20.14 -25.65 0.02
CA SER A 177 -20.93 -26.16 -1.11
C SER A 177 -22.02 -25.17 -1.55
N THR A 178 -21.97 -23.94 -1.04
CA THR A 178 -22.91 -22.89 -1.45
C THR A 178 -22.70 -22.52 -2.92
N PRO A 179 -23.70 -21.90 -3.58
CA PRO A 179 -23.55 -21.43 -4.96
C PRO A 179 -22.33 -20.53 -5.15
N PHE A 180 -21.81 -20.50 -6.38
CA PHE A 180 -20.84 -19.48 -6.74
C PHE A 180 -21.50 -18.11 -6.73
N VAL A 181 -20.73 -17.09 -6.35
CA VAL A 181 -21.20 -15.71 -6.44
C VAL A 181 -21.14 -15.21 -7.88
N ASP A 182 -21.90 -14.16 -8.20
CA ASP A 182 -21.80 -13.46 -9.47
C ASP A 182 -20.47 -12.69 -9.63
N ASP A 183 -20.20 -12.20 -10.85
CA ASP A 183 -18.95 -11.52 -11.19
C ASP A 183 -18.70 -10.27 -10.33
N ASP A 184 -19.75 -9.48 -10.03
CA ASP A 184 -19.61 -8.25 -9.24
C ASP A 184 -19.25 -8.57 -7.79
N THR A 185 -19.91 -9.58 -7.22
CA THR A 185 -19.63 -10.08 -5.88
C THR A 185 -18.26 -10.78 -5.82
N ALA A 186 -17.84 -11.48 -6.86
CA ALA A 186 -16.51 -12.07 -6.96
C ALA A 186 -15.41 -10.99 -7.00
N ILE A 187 -15.62 -9.93 -7.78
CA ILE A 187 -14.73 -8.76 -7.80
C ILE A 187 -14.64 -8.13 -6.41
N PHE A 188 -15.78 -7.94 -5.75
CA PHE A 188 -15.80 -7.37 -4.41
C PHE A 188 -15.13 -8.30 -3.39
N TYR A 189 -15.31 -9.61 -3.48
CA TYR A 189 -14.59 -10.58 -2.68
C TYR A 189 -13.06 -10.44 -2.81
N MET A 190 -12.55 -10.36 -4.04
CA MET A 190 -11.11 -10.15 -4.28
C MET A 190 -10.62 -8.84 -3.68
N GLN A 191 -11.43 -7.78 -3.72
CA GLN A 191 -11.12 -6.50 -3.07
C GLN A 191 -11.04 -6.66 -1.54
N LEU A 192 -12.01 -7.34 -0.91
CA LEU A 192 -12.00 -7.61 0.53
C LEU A 192 -10.74 -8.37 0.95
N ILE A 193 -10.38 -9.44 0.23
CA ILE A 193 -9.16 -10.20 0.49
C ILE A 193 -7.93 -9.32 0.35
N SER A 194 -7.82 -8.51 -0.71
CA SER A 194 -6.66 -7.65 -0.95
C SER A 194 -6.50 -6.61 0.17
N ILE A 195 -7.60 -5.99 0.58
CA ILE A 195 -7.64 -5.00 1.66
C ILE A 195 -7.25 -5.62 3.01
N MET A 196 -7.71 -6.84 3.31
CA MET A 196 -7.33 -7.56 4.53
C MET A 196 -5.88 -8.03 4.51
N ARG A 197 -5.35 -8.43 3.35
CA ARG A 197 -3.92 -8.75 3.23
C ARG A 197 -3.06 -7.54 3.57
N TRP A 198 -3.42 -6.34 3.10
CA TRP A 198 -2.72 -5.13 3.50
C TRP A 198 -2.88 -4.83 5.00
N LEU A 199 -4.07 -5.07 5.58
CA LEU A 199 -4.29 -4.93 7.02
C LEU A 199 -3.35 -5.84 7.84
N VAL A 200 -3.08 -7.06 7.37
CA VAL A 200 -2.12 -7.99 7.98
C VAL A 200 -0.69 -7.42 7.92
N GLU A 201 -0.25 -6.90 6.77
CA GLU A 201 1.07 -6.26 6.63
C GLU A 201 1.23 -5.04 7.54
N LEU A 202 0.13 -4.32 7.82
CA LEU A 202 0.10 -3.21 8.78
C LEU A 202 0.04 -3.64 10.26
N GLY A 203 0.13 -4.94 10.56
CA GLY A 203 0.30 -5.47 11.91
C GLY A 203 -0.89 -6.23 12.50
N ARG A 204 -2.00 -6.42 11.76
CA ARG A 204 -3.11 -7.31 12.20
C ARG A 204 -2.82 -8.77 11.86
N ILE A 205 -1.74 -9.29 12.43
CA ILE A 205 -1.30 -10.67 12.22
C ILE A 205 -2.29 -11.70 12.76
N ASP A 206 -3.18 -11.29 13.66
CA ASP A 206 -4.21 -12.12 14.30
C ASP A 206 -5.27 -12.66 13.32
N VAL A 207 -5.40 -12.06 12.13
CA VAL A 207 -6.32 -12.55 11.06
C VAL A 207 -5.58 -13.17 9.87
N ALA A 208 -4.24 -13.28 9.94
CA ALA A 208 -3.42 -13.64 8.79
C ALA A 208 -3.73 -15.04 8.24
N ALA A 209 -3.97 -16.01 9.12
CA ALA A 209 -4.24 -17.38 8.73
C ALA A 209 -5.55 -17.50 7.95
N GLU A 210 -6.63 -16.92 8.47
CA GLU A 210 -7.96 -16.95 7.87
C GLU A 210 -8.03 -16.18 6.56
N VAL A 211 -7.38 -15.01 6.50
CA VAL A 211 -7.26 -14.24 5.26
C VAL A 211 -6.49 -15.06 4.21
N SER A 212 -5.42 -15.75 4.59
CA SER A 212 -4.65 -16.62 3.70
C SER A 212 -5.50 -17.80 3.19
N MET A 213 -6.23 -18.48 4.08
CA MET A 213 -7.14 -19.57 3.71
C MET A 213 -8.19 -19.10 2.69
N LEU A 214 -8.87 -17.99 2.97
CA LEU A 214 -9.89 -17.45 2.07
C LEU A 214 -9.28 -16.98 0.74
N SER A 215 -8.05 -16.45 0.74
CA SER A 215 -7.41 -16.00 -0.50
C SER A 215 -7.23 -17.09 -1.58
N SER A 216 -7.23 -18.37 -1.19
CA SER A 216 -7.17 -19.51 -2.12
C SER A 216 -8.40 -19.63 -3.03
N TYR A 217 -9.52 -18.99 -2.66
CA TYR A 217 -10.78 -19.04 -3.41
C TYR A 217 -11.03 -17.82 -4.29
N ASN A 218 -10.07 -16.89 -4.43
CA ASN A 218 -10.21 -15.68 -5.25
C ASN A 218 -10.66 -15.93 -6.70
N ALA A 219 -10.23 -17.06 -7.28
CA ALA A 219 -10.57 -17.39 -8.66
C ALA A 219 -12.04 -17.77 -8.87
N MET A 220 -12.68 -18.35 -7.85
CA MET A 220 -14.06 -18.83 -7.94
C MET A 220 -14.72 -18.88 -6.54
N PRO A 221 -14.99 -17.71 -5.94
CA PRO A 221 -15.57 -17.66 -4.59
C PRO A 221 -17.02 -18.13 -4.57
N ARG A 222 -17.46 -18.62 -3.41
CA ARG A 222 -18.83 -19.06 -3.12
C ARG A 222 -19.48 -18.10 -2.13
N GLU A 223 -20.79 -18.14 -2.01
CA GLU A 223 -21.53 -17.28 -1.07
C GLU A 223 -21.01 -17.40 0.37
N GLY A 224 -20.73 -18.64 0.82
CA GLY A 224 -20.13 -18.89 2.13
C GLY A 224 -18.74 -18.26 2.29
N HIS A 225 -17.90 -18.30 1.25
CA HIS A 225 -16.59 -17.61 1.25
C HIS A 225 -16.76 -16.10 1.40
N PHE A 226 -17.70 -15.52 0.67
CA PHE A 226 -17.99 -14.09 0.73
C PHE A 226 -18.46 -13.66 2.12
N HIS A 227 -19.42 -14.38 2.70
CA HIS A 227 -19.91 -14.10 4.05
C HIS A 227 -18.85 -14.34 5.13
N ALA A 228 -17.98 -15.35 4.96
CA ALA A 228 -16.85 -15.57 5.85
C ALA A 228 -15.82 -14.43 5.79
N ALA A 229 -15.53 -13.91 4.60
CA ALA A 229 -14.67 -12.73 4.46
C ALA A 229 -15.28 -11.51 5.18
N LEU A 230 -16.58 -11.25 5.01
CA LEU A 230 -17.27 -10.18 5.74
C LEU A 230 -17.26 -10.38 7.26
N HIS A 231 -17.30 -11.63 7.73
CA HIS A 231 -17.24 -11.96 9.16
C HIS A 231 -15.89 -11.57 9.80
N ILE A 232 -14.79 -11.54 9.05
CA ILE A 232 -13.48 -11.09 9.57
C ILE A 232 -13.48 -9.59 9.92
N PHE A 233 -14.33 -8.78 9.26
CA PHE A 233 -14.45 -7.34 9.52
C PHE A 233 -15.32 -6.99 10.74
N ALA A 234 -15.86 -7.99 11.45
CA ALA A 234 -16.83 -7.81 12.54
C ALA A 234 -16.22 -7.63 13.94
#